data_AF-A0A535EVH5-F1
#
_entry.id   AF-A0A535EVH5-F1
#
_cell.length_a   1.000
_cell.length_b   1.000
_cell.length_c   1.000
_cell.angle_alpha   90.00
_cell.angle_beta   90.00
_cell.angle_gamma   90.00
#
_symmetry.space_group_name_H-M   'P 1'
#
loop_
_entity.id
_entity.type
_entity.pdbx_description
1 polymer ?
#
loop_
_entity_poly.entity_id
_entity_poly.type
_entity_poly.pdbx_seq_one_letter_code
_entity_poly.pdbx_strand_id
1 'polypeptide(L)'
;EKSTLPAKTATSASAQSRVSREPPVTFADVAGIDEVRTEVEEIVQFLRSPERFDRLGARIPRGALLVGPPGTGKTLLARAVAGEAGVP
;
A
#
# COMPACT_ATOMS: atom_id res chain seq x y z
N GLU A 1 8.57 13.14 36.43
CA GLU A 1 8.96 14.42 35.78
C GLU A 1 8.62 14.31 34.29
N LYS A 2 7.68 15.15 33.82
CA LYS A 2 7.38 15.67 32.46
C LYS A 2 7.84 14.84 31.24
N SER A 3 7.08 14.61 30.16
CA SER A 3 6.16 15.50 29.44
C SER A 3 5.63 14.68 28.24
N THR A 4 4.34 14.38 28.16
CA THR A 4 3.38 15.07 27.25
C THR A 4 3.23 14.42 25.88
N LEU A 5 2.13 13.65 25.77
CA LEU A 5 1.34 13.50 24.55
C LEU A 5 0.99 14.88 23.96
N PRO A 6 1.07 15.10 22.64
CA PRO A 6 0.30 16.17 22.04
C PRO A 6 -1.02 15.62 21.48
N ALA A 7 -2.12 15.85 22.21
CA ALA A 7 -3.43 16.02 21.60
C ALA A 7 -3.49 17.43 20.98
N LYS A 8 -3.93 17.55 19.72
CA LYS A 8 -4.33 18.76 18.95
C LYS A 8 -4.48 18.30 17.48
N THR A 9 -5.44 18.65 16.63
CA THR A 9 -6.62 19.53 16.60
C THR A 9 -7.33 19.19 15.28
N ALA A 10 -8.66 19.22 15.22
CA ALA A 10 -9.37 19.23 13.93
C ALA A 10 -9.11 20.57 13.22
N THR A 11 -8.40 20.59 12.09
CA THR A 11 -8.32 21.77 11.20
C THR A 11 -8.01 21.35 9.76
N SER A 12 -8.80 21.93 8.87
CA SER A 12 -8.89 21.95 7.40
C SER A 12 -7.69 21.56 6.53
N ALA A 13 -8.02 20.84 5.45
CA ALA A 13 -7.58 21.02 4.07
C ALA A 13 -6.10 21.36 3.82
N SER A 14 -5.30 20.34 3.55
CA SER A 14 -4.44 20.23 2.35
C SER A 14 -3.89 18.82 2.29
N ALA A 15 -4.25 18.07 1.25
CA ALA A 15 -3.75 16.72 1.01
C ALA A 15 -2.30 16.80 0.49
N GLN A 16 -1.38 17.31 1.32
CA GLN A 16 0.04 17.16 1.10
C GLN A 16 0.42 15.76 1.55
N SER A 17 0.90 14.95 0.61
CA SER A 17 1.30 13.57 0.83
C SER A 17 2.30 13.51 1.98
N ARG A 18 1.85 13.03 3.14
CA ARG A 18 2.74 12.50 4.16
C ARG A 18 3.29 11.20 3.59
N VAL A 19 4.32 11.27 2.75
CA VAL A 19 5.15 10.12 2.43
C VAL A 19 5.91 9.80 3.70
N SER A 20 5.28 9.00 4.56
CA SER A 20 5.88 8.52 5.79
C SER A 20 7.12 7.73 5.40
N ARG A 21 8.30 8.21 5.81
CA ARG A 21 9.59 7.49 5.68
C ARG A 21 9.68 6.31 6.67
N GLU A 22 8.59 5.58 6.83
CA GLU A 22 8.60 4.36 7.63
C GLU A 22 9.34 3.26 6.86
N PRO A 23 10.02 2.32 7.55
CA PRO A 23 10.71 1.23 6.89
C PRO A 23 9.76 0.49 5.94
N PRO A 24 10.24 0.04 4.77
CA PRO A 24 9.41 -0.64 3.81
C PRO A 24 8.88 -1.93 4.44
N VAL A 25 7.57 -1.98 4.65
CA VAL A 25 6.86 -3.22 4.97
C VAL A 25 6.90 -4.06 3.70
N THR A 26 7.12 -5.36 3.84
CA THR A 26 7.21 -6.32 2.72
C THR A 26 6.11 -7.38 2.84
N PHE A 27 5.96 -8.24 1.84
CA PHE A 27 4.99 -9.34 1.94
C PHE A 27 5.32 -10.33 3.06
N ALA A 28 6.58 -10.41 3.48
CA ALA A 28 6.99 -11.23 4.61
C ALA A 28 6.37 -10.78 5.95
N ASP A 29 5.96 -9.51 6.05
CA ASP A 29 5.38 -8.93 7.25
C ASP A 29 3.85 -9.08 7.33
N VAL A 30 3.22 -9.66 6.28
CA VAL A 30 1.76 -9.83 6.20
C VAL A 30 1.40 -11.31 6.34
N ALA A 31 0.73 -11.66 7.43
CA ALA A 31 0.21 -13.00 7.62
C ALA A 31 -1.13 -13.19 6.90
N GLY A 32 -1.37 -14.40 6.39
CA GLY A 32 -2.67 -14.80 5.82
C GLY A 32 -3.00 -14.18 4.46
N ILE A 33 -1.98 -13.84 3.67
CA ILE A 33 -2.16 -13.30 2.31
C ILE A 33 -2.15 -14.37 1.22
N ASP A 34 -2.04 -15.65 1.57
CA ASP A 34 -1.82 -16.74 0.60
C ASP A 34 -2.90 -16.78 -0.50
N GLU A 35 -4.14 -16.48 -0.13
CA GLU A 35 -5.30 -16.44 -1.03
C GLU A 35 -5.24 -15.28 -2.04
N VAL A 36 -4.64 -14.15 -1.64
CA VAL A 36 -4.56 -12.92 -2.44
C VAL A 36 -3.17 -12.66 -3.00
N ARG A 37 -2.18 -13.51 -2.67
CA ARG A 37 -0.76 -13.31 -2.97
C ARG A 37 -0.53 -13.10 -4.46
N THR A 38 -1.15 -13.92 -5.30
CA THR A 38 -1.05 -13.83 -6.76
C THR A 38 -1.61 -12.51 -7.29
N GLU A 39 -2.81 -12.10 -6.85
CA GLU A 39 -3.43 -10.85 -7.30
C GLU A 39 -2.58 -9.63 -6.92
N VAL A 40 -1.99 -9.67 -5.72
CA VAL A 40 -1.18 -8.58 -5.19
C VAL A 40 0.22 -8.56 -5.84
N GLU A 41 0.80 -9.72 -6.17
CA GLU A 41 2.03 -9.84 -6.95
C GLU A 41 1.87 -9.31 -8.38
N GLU A 42 0.71 -9.53 -9.02
CA GLU A 42 0.41 -8.95 -10.33
C GLU A 42 0.40 -7.42 -10.28
N ILE A 43 -0.16 -6.83 -9.21
CA ILE A 43 -0.14 -5.37 -9.01
C ILE A 43 1.30 -4.87 -8.84
N VAL A 44 2.13 -5.56 -8.06
CA VAL A 44 3.55 -5.20 -7.90
C VAL A 44 4.29 -5.29 -9.23
N GLN A 45 4.07 -6.35 -10.01
CA GLN A 45 4.69 -6.53 -11.31
C GLN A 45 4.25 -5.44 -12.29
N PHE A 46 2.98 -5.08 -12.25
CA PHE A 46 2.43 -3.96 -13.01
C PHE A 46 3.10 -2.64 -12.64
N LEU A 47 3.25 -2.34 -11.34
CA LEU A 47 3.91 -1.11 -10.87
C LEU A 47 5.40 -1.05 -11.23
N ARG A 48 6.09 -2.20 -11.23
CA ARG A 48 7.52 -2.27 -11.59
C ARG A 48 7.79 -2.23 -13.10
N SER A 49 6.87 -2.70 -13.93
CA SER A 49 7.10 -2.85 -15.38
C SER A 49 5.84 -2.68 -16.22
N PRO A 50 5.24 -1.47 -16.23
CA PRO A 50 3.98 -1.22 -16.95
C PRO A 50 4.10 -1.44 -18.47
N GLU A 51 5.29 -1.20 -19.05
CA GLU A 51 5.58 -1.38 -20.48
C GLU A 51 5.43 -2.83 -20.98
N ARG A 52 5.56 -3.83 -20.09
CA ARG A 52 5.34 -5.24 -20.45
C ARG A 52 3.85 -5.52 -20.70
N PHE A 53 2.99 -4.91 -19.89
CA PHE A 53 1.54 -5.07 -20.00
C PHE A 53 0.98 -4.33 -21.21
N ASP A 54 1.52 -3.14 -21.52
CA ASP A 54 1.12 -2.35 -22.69
C ASP A 54 1.43 -3.09 -24.02
N ARG A 55 2.63 -3.71 -24.10
CA ARG A 55 3.04 -4.51 -25.28
C ARG A 55 2.18 -5.76 -25.51
N LEU A 56 1.59 -6.31 -24.45
CA LEU A 56 0.70 -7.47 -24.53
C LEU A 56 -0.76 -7.06 -24.81
N GLY A 57 -1.06 -5.76 -24.91
CA GLY A 57 -2.42 -5.26 -25.05
C GLY A 57 -3.29 -5.48 -23.81
N ALA A 58 -2.66 -5.73 -22.66
CA ALA A 58 -3.37 -5.94 -21.40
C ALA A 58 -3.93 -4.61 -20.89
N ARG A 59 -5.19 -4.60 -20.44
CA ARG A 59 -5.77 -3.40 -19.83
C ARG A 59 -5.10 -3.14 -18.48
N ILE A 60 -4.56 -1.94 -18.35
CA ILE A 60 -3.98 -1.43 -17.11
C ILE A 60 -5.05 -1.29 -16.03
N PRO A 61 -4.91 -1.96 -14.87
CA PRO A 61 -5.76 -1.70 -13.72
C PRO A 61 -5.59 -0.25 -13.27
N ARG A 62 -6.71 0.50 -13.17
CA ARG A 62 -6.67 1.91 -12.73
C ARG A 62 -6.60 2.06 -11.22
N GLY A 63 -6.83 0.98 -10.47
CA GLY A 63 -6.76 0.93 -9.02
C GLY A 63 -7.31 -0.39 -8.49
N ALA A 64 -7.06 -0.66 -7.21
CA ALA A 64 -7.60 -1.79 -6.48
C ALA A 64 -8.33 -1.28 -5.22
N LEU A 65 -9.41 -1.96 -4.84
CA LEU A 65 -10.18 -1.65 -3.63
C LEU A 65 -10.07 -2.82 -2.65
N LEU A 66 -9.47 -2.58 -1.49
CA LEU A 66 -9.38 -3.56 -0.42
C LEU A 66 -10.60 -3.44 0.50
N VAL A 67 -11.45 -4.46 0.56
CA VAL A 67 -12.69 -4.48 1.35
C VAL A 67 -12.64 -5.57 2.43
N GLY A 68 -13.12 -5.26 3.63
CA GLY A 68 -13.30 -6.25 4.68
C GLY A 68 -13.47 -5.62 6.07
N PRO A 69 -13.77 -6.43 7.12
CA PRO A 69 -13.88 -5.98 8.51
C PRO A 69 -12.64 -5.24 9.02
N PRO A 70 -12.73 -4.37 10.05
CA PRO A 70 -11.55 -3.74 10.64
C PRO A 70 -10.58 -4.81 11.18
N GLY A 71 -9.27 -4.56 11.09
CA GLY A 71 -8.25 -5.48 11.59
C GLY A 71 -7.76 -6.57 10.63
N THR A 72 -8.33 -6.70 9.42
CA THR A 72 -7.90 -7.71 8.43
C THR A 72 -6.66 -7.33 7.61
N GLY A 73 -5.81 -6.45 8.12
CA GLY A 73 -4.53 -6.13 7.48
C GLY A 73 -4.59 -5.30 6.19
N LYS A 74 -5.73 -4.74 5.76
CA LYS A 74 -5.84 -3.94 4.50
C LYS A 74 -4.79 -2.83 4.36
N THR A 75 -4.60 -2.01 5.39
CA THR A 75 -3.60 -0.94 5.39
C THR A 75 -2.18 -1.49 5.38
N LEU A 76 -1.95 -2.61 6.06
CA LEU A 76 -0.65 -3.26 6.13
C LEU A 76 -0.29 -3.90 4.78
N LEU A 77 -1.26 -4.53 4.12
CA LEU A 77 -1.13 -5.05 2.76
C LEU A 77 -0.79 -3.94 1.76
N ALA A 78 -1.52 -2.81 1.78
CA ALA A 78 -1.23 -1.69 0.89
C ALA A 78 0.20 -1.16 1.05
N ARG A 79 0.72 -1.12 2.28
CA ARG A 79 2.11 -0.73 2.56
C ARG A 79 3.10 -1.77 2.06
N ALA A 80 2.79 -3.06 2.21
CA ALA A 80 3.59 -4.15 1.70
C ALA A 80 3.71 -4.08 0.16
N VAL A 81 2.61 -3.80 -0.55
CA VAL A 81 2.63 -3.59 -2.01
C VAL A 81 3.55 -2.44 -2.39
N ALA A 82 3.46 -1.31 -1.68
CA ALA A 82 4.32 -0.16 -1.96
C ALA A 82 5.81 -0.47 -1.71
N GLY A 83 6.11 -1.16 -0.60
CA GLY A 83 7.47 -1.60 -0.27
C GLY A 83 8.04 -2.59 -1.28
N GLU A 84 7.22 -3.53 -1.76
CA GLU A 84 7.59 -4.49 -2.79
C GLU A 84 7.75 -3.82 -4.17
N ALA A 85 6.87 -2.90 -4.55
CA ALA A 85 6.97 -2.20 -5.82
C ALA A 85 8.14 -1.19 -5.86
N GLY A 86 8.68 -0.79 -4.70
CA GLY A 86 9.74 0.22 -4.63
C GLY A 86 9.27 1.61 -5.06
N VAL A 87 7.96 1.86 -4.95
CA VAL A 87 7.33 3.15 -5.31
C VAL A 87 7.13 3.99 -4.06
N PRO A 88 7.35 5.32 -4.13
CA PRO A 88 7.23 6.23 -2.99
C PRO A 88 5.78 6.44 -2.53
#